data_AF-K1KJV6-F1
#
_entry.id   AF-K1KJV6-F1
#
_cell.length_a   1.000
_cell.length_b   1.000
_cell.length_c   1.000
_cell.angle_alpha   90.00
_cell.angle_beta   90.00
_cell.angle_gamma   90.00
#
_symmetry.space_group_name_H-M   'P 1'
#
loop_
_entity.id
_entity.type
_entity.pdbx_description
1 polymer ?
#
loop_
_entity_poly.entity_id
_entity_poly.type
_entity_poly.pdbx_seq_one_letter_code
_entity_poly.pdbx_strand_id
1 'polypeptide(L)' 'MKNNRHEVFNKGSENAISLGKMINNTKENIHEAEISKEFALPDELENIEEKNARRRTAIAELEEQIKERKAAKARRESFK' A
#
# COMPACT_ATOMS: atom_id res chain seq x y z
N MET A 1 17.28 29.04 -9.74
CA MET A 1 16.24 28.24 -9.07
C MET A 1 16.53 26.77 -9.36
N LYS A 2 16.87 25.97 -8.34
CA LYS A 2 17.27 24.57 -8.53
C LYS A 2 15.99 23.71 -8.62
N ASN A 3 15.66 23.27 -9.82
CA ASN A 3 14.55 22.34 -10.05
C ASN A 3 14.99 20.92 -9.66
N ASN A 4 14.90 20.59 -8.38
CA ASN A 4 15.01 19.20 -7.90
C ASN A 4 13.73 18.43 -8.27
N ARG A 5 13.58 18.11 -9.56
CA ARG A 5 12.72 16.99 -9.96
C ARG A 5 13.44 15.75 -9.47
N HIS A 6 12.96 15.16 -8.37
CA HIS A 6 13.41 13.85 -7.93
C HIS A 6 13.37 12.92 -9.12
N GLU A 7 14.55 12.42 -9.49
CA GLU A 7 14.70 11.38 -10.51
C GLU A 7 13.87 10.19 -10.04
N VAL A 8 12.73 10.01 -10.68
CA VAL A 8 11.88 8.83 -10.51
C VAL A 8 12.70 7.67 -11.03
N PHE A 9 13.41 7.03 -10.11
CA PHE A 9 14.17 5.82 -10.33
C PHE A 9 13.21 4.79 -10.92
N ASN A 10 13.38 4.48 -12.19
CA ASN A 10 12.62 3.41 -12.83
C ASN A 10 13.54 2.70 -13.81
N LYS A 11 13.61 1.38 -13.67
CA LYS A 11 13.39 0.38 -14.73
C LYS A 11 14.39 -0.77 -14.61
N GLY A 12 13.88 -1.94 -14.17
CA GLY A 12 14.56 -3.21 -14.46
C GLY A 12 14.04 -4.42 -13.69
N SER A 13 13.85 -4.31 -12.36
CA SER A 13 13.58 -5.46 -11.48
C SER A 13 12.34 -5.31 -10.58
N GLU A 14 11.69 -4.15 -10.59
CA GLU A 14 10.58 -3.80 -9.67
C GLU A 14 9.19 -4.24 -10.14
N ASN A 15 9.05 -4.73 -11.37
CA ASN A 15 7.76 -4.92 -12.06
C ASN A 15 6.91 -6.11 -11.59
N ALA A 16 7.26 -6.76 -10.48
CA ALA A 16 6.44 -7.81 -9.87
C ALA A 16 6.39 -7.66 -8.34
N ILE A 17 6.00 -6.48 -7.85
CA ILE A 17 5.63 -6.38 -6.43
C ILE A 17 4.41 -7.29 -6.21
N SER A 18 4.58 -8.32 -5.38
CA SER A 18 3.46 -9.20 -5.02
C SER A 18 2.40 -8.40 -4.24
N LEU A 19 1.12 -8.80 -4.34
CA LEU A 19 0.04 -8.17 -3.57
C LEU A 19 0.39 -8.10 -2.08
N GLY A 20 1.05 -9.14 -1.54
CA GLY A 20 1.51 -9.18 -0.16
C GLY A 20 2.56 -8.11 0.17
N LYS A 21 3.53 -7.86 -0.73
CA LYS A 21 4.53 -6.81 -0.55
C LYS A 21 3.88 -5.41 -0.62
N MET A 22 2.90 -5.19 -1.50
CA MET A 22 2.14 -3.93 -1.53
C MET A 22 1.37 -3.70 -0.23
N ILE A 23 0.72 -4.73 0.32
CA ILE A 23 0.02 -4.64 1.60
C ILE A 23 1.00 -4.26 2.72
N ASN A 24 2.15 -4.93 2.82
CA ASN A 24 3.13 -4.66 3.86
C ASN A 24 3.70 -3.24 3.77
N ASN A 25 4.14 -2.81 2.58
CA ASN A 25 4.60 -1.44 2.35
C ASN A 25 3.51 -0.41 2.72
N THR A 26 2.24 -0.71 2.44
CA THR A 26 1.14 0.20 2.78
C THR A 26 0.88 0.23 4.28
N LYS A 27 1.02 -0.90 4.99
CA LYS A 27 0.94 -0.97 6.46
C LYS A 27 2.08 -0.20 7.12
N GLU A 28 3.31 -0.33 6.61
CA GLU A 28 4.47 0.44 7.05
C GLU A 28 4.25 1.94 6.87
N ASN A 29 3.77 2.37 5.69
CA ASN A 29 3.42 3.77 5.42
C ASN A 29 2.34 4.32 6.37
N ILE A 30 1.37 3.50 6.80
CA ILE A 30 0.40 3.91 7.82
C ILE A 30 1.11 4.06 9.16
N HIS A 31 1.93 3.10 9.57
CA HIS A 31 2.64 3.11 10.84
C HIS A 31 3.55 4.34 10.99
N GLU A 32 4.37 4.62 9.99
CA GLU A 32 5.24 5.81 9.97
C GLU A 32 4.42 7.11 10.01
N ALA A 33 3.28 7.15 9.33
CA ALA A 33 2.40 8.31 9.35
C ALA A 33 1.74 8.51 10.71
N GLU A 34 1.34 7.44 11.41
CA GLU A 34 0.82 7.51 12.78
C GLU A 34 1.88 8.00 13.78
N ILE A 35 3.14 7.56 13.64
CA ILE A 35 4.25 8.11 14.44
C ILE A 35 4.41 9.61 14.16
N SER A 36 4.33 10.02 12.89
CA SER A 36 4.51 11.43 12.50
C SER A 36 3.41 12.35 13.03
N LYS A 37 2.23 11.83 13.40
CA LYS A 37 1.14 12.63 13.96
C LYS A 37 1.52 13.35 15.25
N GLU A 38 2.44 12.80 16.04
CA GLU A 38 2.88 13.40 17.31
C GLU A 38 3.46 14.81 17.10
N PHE A 39 4.04 15.07 15.92
CA PHE A 39 4.69 16.34 15.59
C PHE A 39 3.93 17.14 14.54
N ALA A 40 2.77 16.66 14.08
CA ALA A 40 2.01 17.26 12.99
C ALA A 40 1.20 18.48 13.48
N LEU A 41 1.07 19.49 12.62
CA LEU A 41 0.12 20.57 12.82
C LEU A 41 -1.33 20.06 12.62
N PRO A 42 -2.37 20.77 13.13
CA PRO A 42 -3.75 20.33 13.00
C PRO A 42 -4.20 20.00 11.57
N ASP A 43 -3.86 20.86 10.60
CA ASP A 43 -4.19 20.64 9.19
C ASP A 43 -3.45 19.42 8.61
N GLU A 44 -2.21 19.17 9.06
CA GLU A 44 -1.43 18.00 8.63
C GLU A 44 -2.00 16.71 9.26
N LEU A 45 -2.51 16.79 10.49
CA LEU A 45 -3.15 15.68 11.19
C LEU A 45 -4.37 15.19 10.42
N GLU A 46 -5.27 16.10 10.02
CA GLU A 46 -6.46 15.77 9.22
C GLU A 46 -6.06 15.10 7.89
N ASN A 47 -5.07 15.67 7.20
CA ASN A 47 -4.54 15.09 5.96
C ASN A 47 -3.95 13.69 6.15
N ILE A 48 -3.21 13.47 7.24
CA ILE A 48 -2.64 12.16 7.60
C ILE A 48 -3.77 11.15 7.85
N GLU A 49 -4.82 11.55 8.58
CA GLU A 49 -5.96 10.70 8.90
C GLU A 49 -6.74 10.29 7.66
N GLU A 50 -7.10 11.23 6.80
CA GLU A 50 -7.80 10.94 5.55
C GLU A 50 -6.97 10.03 4.63
N LYS A 51 -5.65 10.26 4.57
CA LYS A 51 -4.74 9.43 3.78
C LYS A 51 -4.64 8.01 4.36
N ASN A 52 -4.56 7.88 5.69
CA ASN A 52 -4.52 6.59 6.36
C ASN A 52 -5.84 5.83 6.21
N ALA A 53 -7.00 6.51 6.26
CA ALA A 53 -8.29 5.91 5.99
C ALA A 53 -8.35 5.29 4.58
N ARG A 54 -7.93 6.05 3.54
CA ARG A 54 -7.84 5.54 2.17
C ARG A 54 -6.89 4.35 2.02
N ARG A 55 -5.72 4.39 2.68
CA ARG A 55 -4.76 3.27 2.68
C ARG A 55 -5.33 2.01 3.31
N ARG A 56 -6.12 2.12 4.39
CA ARG A 56 -6.79 0.97 5.02
C ARG A 56 -7.81 0.32 4.09
N THR A 57 -8.60 1.11 3.37
CA THR A 57 -9.53 0.59 2.34
C THR A 57 -8.77 -0.15 1.25
N ALA A 58 -7.69 0.44 0.72
CA ALA A 58 -6.87 -0.21 -0.30
C ALA A 58 -6.25 -1.54 0.17
N ILE A 59 -5.80 -1.62 1.43
CA ILE A 59 -5.32 -2.88 2.02
C ILE A 59 -6.42 -3.94 2.01
N ALA A 60 -7.64 -3.59 2.43
CA ALA A 60 -8.75 -4.54 2.48
C ALA A 60 -9.09 -5.09 1.08
N GLU A 61 -9.10 -4.24 0.07
CA GLU A 61 -9.32 -4.64 -1.33
C GLU A 61 -8.22 -5.60 -1.83
N LEU A 62 -6.96 -5.32 -1.51
CA LEU A 62 -5.83 -6.18 -1.88
C LEU A 62 -5.88 -7.53 -1.15
N GLU A 63 -6.28 -7.54 0.12
CA GLU A 63 -6.45 -8.76 0.91
C GLU A 63 -7.58 -9.65 0.34
N GLU A 64 -8.70 -9.07 -0.06
CA GLU A 64 -9.78 -9.82 -0.71
C GLU A 64 -9.34 -10.38 -2.07
N GLN A 65 -8.61 -9.61 -2.89
CA GLN A 65 -8.04 -10.12 -4.14
C GLN A 65 -7.12 -11.32 -3.93
N ILE A 66 -6.30 -11.33 -2.86
CA ILE A 66 -5.45 -12.50 -2.53
C ILE A 66 -6.32 -13.71 -2.21
N LYS A 67 -7.38 -13.53 -1.42
CA LYS A 67 -8.30 -14.59 -1.02
C LYS A 67 -9.06 -15.16 -2.22
N GLU A 68 -9.59 -14.32 -3.10
CA GLU A 68 -10.24 -14.73 -4.35
C GLU A 68 -9.30 -15.53 -5.25
N ARG A 69 -8.04 -15.07 -5.41
CA ARG A 69 -7.02 -15.79 -6.18
C ARG A 69 -6.73 -17.16 -5.58
N LYS A 70 -6.62 -17.26 -4.24
CA LYS A 70 -6.44 -18.54 -3.55
C LYS A 70 -7.64 -19.47 -3.76
N ALA A 71 -8.86 -18.96 -3.63
CA ALA A 71 -10.08 -19.73 -3.84
C ALA A 71 -10.23 -20.21 -5.30
N ALA A 72 -9.89 -19.36 -6.28
CA ALA A 72 -9.86 -19.73 -7.69
C ALA A 72 -8.82 -20.83 -7.98
N LYS A 73 -7.63 -20.72 -7.37
CA LYS A 73 -6.60 -21.76 -7.47
C LYS A 73 -7.06 -23.09 -6.87
N ALA A 74 -7.61 -23.08 -5.66
CA ALA A 74 -8.13 -24.29 -5.00
C ALA A 74 -9.25 -24.95 -5.81
N ARG A 75 -10.21 -24.16 -6.34
CA ARG A 75 -11.25 -24.68 -7.24
C ARG A 75 -10.66 -25.32 -8.49
N ARG A 76 -9.65 -24.70 -9.12
CA ARG A 76 -8.99 -25.26 -10.30
C ARG A 76 -8.29 -26.58 -9.99
N GLU A 77 -7.67 -26.69 -8.81
CA GLU A 77 -6.98 -27.90 -8.36
C GLU A 77 -7.95 -29.03 -8.01
N SER A 78 -9.16 -28.74 -7.53
CA SER A 78 -10.17 -29.78 -7.24
C SER A 78 -10.79 -30.45 -8.47
N PHE A 79 -10.64 -29.86 -9.67
CA PHE A 79 -11.10 -30.44 -10.94
C PHE A 79 -9.98 -31.16 -11.72
N LYS A 80 -8.82 -31.35 -11.09
CA LYS A 80 -7.63 -31.95 -11.68
C LYS A 80 -7.39 -33.34 -11.12
#